data_AF-A0A929J2H3-F1
#
_entry.id   AF-A0A929J2H3-F1
#
_cell.length_a   1.000
_cell.length_b   1.000
_cell.length_c   1.000
_cell.angle_alpha   90.00
_cell.angle_beta   90.00
_cell.angle_gamma   90.00
#
_symmetry.space_group_name_H-M   'P 1'
#
loop_
_entity.id
_entity.type
_entity.pdbx_description
1 polymer ?
#
loop_
_entity_poly.entity_id
_entity_poly.type
_entity_poly.pdbx_seq_one_letter_code
_entity_poly.pdbx_strand_id
1 'polypeptide(L)'
;MAIPEKIILTGLARKLADADLISEADADAAIKEALKQKIALVTYLVKQKLVSSQDIALTASREFRIPLADINGIELDQELIKSIDLKMLSEHHVLPVFSRGKSLFVAISDSTDLLALDAIKLIKFSTKMRVEPILVEEDKLAKKIEWALDACDDTMKDLTGDLADIELVDDVEEEDDEQNEADEAPVVKFINKMLFDAIKMGASDLHFEPYEKFYRVRFRVDGMLRTITEPPIGLARKLAARLKVMSRLDVSERRVPQDGRIKLKISKSKSIDFRVSTCPILWG
;
A
#
# COMPACT_ATOMS: atom_id res chain seq x y z
N MET A 1 -1.73 29.19 4.79
CA MET A 1 -0.71 29.63 5.78
C MET A 1 0.35 30.41 5.01
N ALA A 2 0.62 31.66 5.37
CA ALA A 2 1.60 32.49 4.67
C ALA A 2 3.01 31.98 4.95
N ILE A 3 3.84 31.83 3.89
CA ILE A 3 5.23 31.39 4.02
C ILE A 3 6.06 32.60 4.51
N PRO A 4 6.80 32.50 5.62
CA PRO A 4 7.60 33.61 6.14
C PRO A 4 8.73 34.02 5.17
N GLU A 5 9.01 35.33 5.09
CA GLU A 5 9.96 35.93 4.13
C GLU A 5 11.42 35.51 4.34
N LYS A 6 11.83 35.27 5.59
CA LYS A 6 13.19 34.81 5.95
C LYS A 6 13.09 33.59 6.86
N ILE A 7 13.56 32.44 6.38
CA ILE A 7 13.55 31.20 7.16
C ILE A 7 14.85 31.18 7.95
N ILE A 8 14.77 30.90 9.25
CA ILE A 8 15.99 30.64 10.02
C ILE A 8 16.43 29.22 9.63
N LEU A 9 17.56 29.10 8.94
CA LEU A 9 18.18 27.81 8.66
C LEU A 9 18.42 27.10 10.00
N THR A 10 17.78 25.95 10.20
CA THR A 10 17.89 25.14 11.41
C THR A 10 18.14 23.68 11.04
N GLY A 11 18.74 22.94 11.96
CA GLY A 11 19.02 21.52 11.78
C GLY A 11 19.99 21.25 10.62
N LEU A 12 19.60 20.31 9.76
CA LEU A 12 20.43 19.81 8.66
C LEU A 12 20.71 20.87 7.59
N ALA A 13 19.73 21.73 7.25
CA ALA A 13 19.87 22.76 6.21
C ALA A 13 21.00 23.75 6.50
N ARG A 14 21.11 24.17 7.77
CA ARG A 14 22.19 25.06 8.23
C ARG A 14 23.55 24.39 8.13
N LYS A 15 23.62 23.10 8.47
CA LYS A 15 24.88 22.34 8.48
C LYS A 15 25.39 22.04 7.08
N LEU A 16 24.49 21.88 6.11
CA LEU A 16 24.87 21.78 4.71
C LEU A 16 25.43 23.10 4.19
N ALA A 17 24.89 24.23 4.63
CA ALA A 17 25.44 25.55 4.30
C ALA A 17 26.80 25.81 4.99
N ASP A 18 26.92 25.47 6.28
CA ASP A 18 28.18 25.59 7.04
C ASP A 18 29.30 24.70 6.45
N ALA A 19 28.94 23.60 5.77
CA ALA A 19 29.86 22.68 5.11
C ALA A 19 30.21 23.08 3.66
N ASP A 20 29.79 24.27 3.21
CA ASP A 20 29.95 24.78 1.83
C ASP A 20 29.35 23.84 0.75
N LEU A 21 28.40 22.98 1.13
CA LEU A 21 27.74 22.06 0.21
C LEU A 21 26.59 22.73 -0.55
N ILE A 22 26.01 23.80 0.00
CA ILE A 22 24.94 24.60 -0.59
C ILE A 22 25.06 26.04 -0.12
N SER A 23 24.68 27.02 -0.95
CA SER A 23 24.62 28.41 -0.49
C SER A 23 23.45 28.64 0.46
N GLU A 24 23.57 29.58 1.41
CA GLU A 24 22.45 29.92 2.31
C GLU A 24 21.19 30.36 1.54
N ALA A 25 21.37 31.06 0.43
CA ALA A 25 20.27 31.51 -0.43
C ALA A 25 19.55 30.33 -1.10
N ASP A 26 20.31 29.35 -1.59
CA ASP A 26 19.76 28.15 -2.22
C ASP A 26 19.11 27.23 -1.19
N ALA A 27 19.66 27.13 0.02
CA ALA A 27 19.04 26.40 1.12
C ALA A 27 17.68 27.00 1.54
N ASP A 28 17.60 28.33 1.63
CA ASP A 28 16.34 29.04 1.91
C ASP A 28 15.29 28.82 0.81
N ALA A 29 15.72 28.86 -0.46
CA ALA A 29 14.86 28.56 -1.60
C ALA A 29 14.37 27.12 -1.56
N ALA A 30 15.27 26.17 -1.31
CA ALA A 30 14.97 24.75 -1.22
C ALA A 30 13.95 24.43 -0.13
N ILE A 31 14.05 25.04 1.06
CA ILE A 31 13.05 24.84 2.12
C ILE A 31 11.67 25.37 1.69
N LYS A 32 11.62 26.56 1.08
CA LYS A 32 10.34 27.15 0.61
C LYS A 32 9.69 26.27 -0.47
N GLU A 33 10.48 25.73 -1.38
CA GLU A 33 10.00 24.87 -2.47
C GLU A 33 9.58 23.48 -1.95
N ALA A 34 10.37 22.88 -1.06
CA ALA A 34 10.02 21.62 -0.40
C ALA A 34 8.69 21.73 0.37
N LEU A 35 8.49 22.81 1.13
CA LEU A 35 7.23 23.08 1.85
C LEU A 35 6.04 23.28 0.89
N LYS A 36 6.24 23.97 -0.24
CA LYS A 36 5.19 24.12 -1.26
C LYS A 36 4.81 22.79 -1.90
N GLN A 37 5.80 21.93 -2.15
CA GLN A 37 5.61 20.61 -2.76
C GLN A 37 5.22 19.53 -1.74
N LYS A 38 5.23 19.83 -0.44
CA LYS A 38 4.96 18.89 0.67
C LYS A 38 5.87 17.66 0.65
N ILE A 39 7.14 17.85 0.33
CA ILE A 39 8.17 16.80 0.35
C ILE A 39 9.26 17.15 1.37
N ALA A 40 10.01 16.15 1.81
CA ALA A 40 11.14 16.36 2.70
C ALA A 40 12.25 17.17 2.02
N LEU A 41 12.98 17.95 2.82
CA LEU A 41 14.05 18.83 2.32
C LEU A 41 15.16 18.02 1.63
N VAL A 42 15.60 16.92 2.24
CA VAL A 42 16.66 16.06 1.70
C VAL A 42 16.25 15.48 0.35
N THR A 43 15.01 14.99 0.23
CA THR A 43 14.44 14.51 -1.05
C THR A 43 14.48 15.59 -2.12
N TYR A 44 14.13 16.84 -1.77
CA TYR A 44 14.19 17.96 -2.70
C TYR A 44 15.61 18.28 -3.18
N LEU A 45 16.56 18.38 -2.25
CA LEU A 45 17.96 18.69 -2.54
C LEU A 45 18.60 17.67 -3.47
N VAL A 46 18.33 16.39 -3.22
CA VAL A 46 18.82 15.28 -4.05
C VAL A 46 18.15 15.28 -5.43
N LYS A 47 16.82 15.51 -5.49
CA LYS A 47 16.07 15.53 -6.75
C LYS A 47 16.51 16.66 -7.69
N GLN A 48 16.79 17.83 -7.14
CA GLN A 48 17.33 18.97 -7.90
C GLN A 48 18.83 18.87 -8.17
N LYS A 49 19.50 17.82 -7.67
CA LYS A 49 20.96 17.62 -7.75
C LYS A 49 21.75 18.80 -7.19
N LEU A 50 21.20 19.49 -6.19
CA LEU A 50 21.87 20.62 -5.52
C LEU A 50 23.00 20.12 -4.62
N VAL A 51 22.82 18.97 -3.97
CA VAL A 51 23.81 18.33 -3.11
C VAL A 51 23.78 16.82 -3.33
N SER A 52 24.94 16.16 -3.20
CA SER A 52 25.01 14.70 -3.32
C SER A 52 24.35 14.02 -2.11
N SER A 53 23.69 12.88 -2.34
CA SER A 53 23.05 12.09 -1.28
C SER A 53 24.07 11.59 -0.25
N GLN A 54 25.30 11.32 -0.67
CA GLN A 54 26.39 10.88 0.19
C GLN A 54 26.86 11.99 1.12
N ASP A 55 27.06 13.20 0.61
CA ASP A 55 27.53 14.33 1.41
C ASP A 55 26.48 14.74 2.44
N ILE A 56 25.19 14.70 2.06
CA ILE A 56 24.08 14.93 3.00
C ILE A 56 24.11 13.88 4.11
N ALA A 57 24.18 12.60 3.75
CA ALA A 57 24.13 11.50 4.71
C ALA A 57 25.35 11.50 5.66
N LEU A 58 26.54 11.79 5.14
CA LEU A 58 27.76 11.93 5.93
C LEU A 58 27.67 13.10 6.92
N THR A 59 27.15 14.24 6.48
CA THR A 59 26.99 15.45 7.30
C THR A 59 25.95 15.20 8.41
N ALA A 60 24.81 14.60 8.06
CA ALA A 60 23.78 14.24 9.02
C ALA A 60 24.27 13.22 10.06
N SER A 61 25.02 12.21 9.64
CA SER A 61 25.59 11.21 10.55
C SER A 61 26.54 11.83 11.59
N ARG A 62 27.40 12.76 11.16
CA ARG A 62 28.34 13.47 12.04
C ARG A 62 27.64 14.39 13.03
N GLU A 63 26.62 15.12 12.58
CA GLU A 63 25.91 16.09 13.42
C GLU A 63 25.00 15.40 14.43
N PHE A 64 24.18 14.44 13.98
CA PHE A 64 23.15 13.80 14.81
C PHE A 64 23.63 12.53 15.50
N ARG A 65 24.88 12.10 15.26
CA ARG A 65 25.50 10.89 15.84
C ARG A 65 24.70 9.61 15.56
N ILE A 66 24.09 9.54 14.39
CA ILE A 66 23.36 8.36 13.90
C ILE A 66 24.29 7.59 12.95
N PRO A 67 24.42 6.26 13.07
CA PRO A 67 25.28 5.49 12.20
C PRO A 67 24.80 5.58 10.74
N LEU A 68 25.75 5.83 9.83
CA LEU A 68 25.53 5.76 8.39
C LEU A 68 25.76 4.32 7.92
N ALA A 69 24.82 3.75 7.15
CA ALA A 69 24.96 2.44 6.55
C ALA A 69 24.63 2.47 5.05
N ASP A 70 25.26 1.59 4.28
CA ASP A 70 24.89 1.36 2.89
C ASP A 70 23.74 0.35 2.82
N ILE A 71 22.56 0.83 2.43
CA ILE A 71 21.35 0.02 2.32
C ILE A 71 21.43 -1.07 1.25
N ASN A 72 22.34 -0.95 0.27
CA ASN A 72 22.50 -1.97 -0.76
C ASN A 72 23.19 -3.23 -0.25
N GLY A 73 24.03 -3.11 0.79
CA GLY A 73 24.71 -4.25 1.41
C GLY A 73 23.86 -5.00 2.43
N ILE A 74 22.61 -4.57 2.66
CA ILE A 74 21.73 -5.16 3.66
C ILE A 74 20.62 -5.95 2.98
N GLU A 75 20.46 -7.22 3.38
CA GLU A 75 19.33 -8.05 2.99
C GLU A 75 18.10 -7.62 3.78
N LEU A 76 17.04 -7.27 3.05
CA LEU A 76 15.78 -6.82 3.62
C LEU A 76 14.90 -8.03 3.94
N ASP A 77 14.41 -8.09 5.17
CA ASP A 77 13.43 -9.08 5.58
C ASP A 77 12.02 -8.67 5.13
N GLN A 78 11.47 -9.40 4.16
CA GLN A 78 10.14 -9.12 3.61
C GLN A 78 9.02 -9.31 4.65
N GLU A 79 9.17 -10.22 5.61
CA GLU A 79 8.15 -10.43 6.65
C GLU A 79 8.05 -9.20 7.56
N LEU A 80 9.20 -8.59 7.83
CA LEU A 80 9.30 -7.36 8.62
C LEU A 80 8.66 -6.17 7.91
N ILE A 81 8.88 -6.04 6.60
CA ILE A 81 8.26 -5.00 5.77
C ILE A 81 6.73 -5.17 5.77
N LYS A 82 6.23 -6.41 5.63
CA LYS A 82 4.78 -6.73 5.66
C LYS A 82 4.12 -6.48 7.01
N SER A 83 4.89 -6.50 8.10
CA SER A 83 4.37 -6.23 9.44
C SER A 83 4.01 -4.74 9.67
N ILE A 84 4.47 -3.87 8.77
CA ILE A 84 4.25 -2.41 8.81
C ILE A 84 3.36 -2.00 7.63
N ASP A 85 2.51 -0.99 7.83
CA ASP A 85 1.66 -0.48 6.76
C ASP A 85 2.50 0.11 5.63
N LEU A 86 2.35 -0.42 4.41
CA LEU A 86 3.12 -0.02 3.23
C LEU A 86 2.93 1.47 2.88
N LYS A 87 1.75 2.04 3.20
CA LYS A 87 1.52 3.49 2.99
C LYS A 87 2.47 4.33 3.83
N MET A 88 2.77 3.88 5.05
CA MET A 88 3.70 4.56 5.95
C MET A 88 5.13 4.59 5.40
N LEU A 89 5.53 3.54 4.66
CA LEU A 89 6.88 3.47 4.07
C LEU A 89 7.08 4.54 3.00
N SER A 90 6.10 4.71 2.11
CA SER A 90 6.15 5.70 1.03
C SER A 90 5.91 7.13 1.51
N GLU A 91 4.94 7.34 2.40
CA GLU A 91 4.54 8.69 2.82
C GLU A 91 5.59 9.33 3.73
N HIS A 92 6.19 8.54 4.62
CA HIS A 92 7.14 9.03 5.62
C HIS A 92 8.60 8.74 5.29
N HIS A 93 8.90 8.13 4.14
CA HIS A 93 10.26 7.79 3.71
C HIS A 93 11.05 7.00 4.77
N VAL A 94 10.41 5.97 5.31
CA VAL A 94 10.95 5.12 6.37
C VAL A 94 10.97 3.67 5.90
N LEU A 95 12.08 2.95 6.07
CA LEU A 95 12.16 1.53 5.69
C LEU A 95 12.69 0.66 6.84
N PRO A 96 11.94 -0.35 7.34
CA PRO A 96 12.47 -1.34 8.27
C PRO A 96 13.50 -2.22 7.55
N VAL A 97 14.70 -2.32 8.11
CA VAL A 97 15.81 -3.00 7.43
C VAL A 97 15.99 -4.41 7.97
N PHE A 98 16.19 -4.53 9.27
CA PHE A 98 16.37 -5.81 9.95
C PHE A 98 15.95 -5.71 11.41
N SER A 99 15.66 -6.85 12.02
CA SER A 99 15.41 -6.96 13.45
C SER A 99 16.48 -7.82 14.13
N ARG A 100 16.90 -7.41 15.33
CA ARG A 100 17.85 -8.17 16.15
C ARG A 100 17.31 -8.25 17.58
N GLY A 101 16.77 -9.41 17.93
CA GLY A 101 16.18 -9.64 19.25
C GLY A 101 14.94 -8.75 19.47
N LYS A 102 15.06 -7.73 20.33
CA LYS A 102 13.98 -6.75 20.60
C LYS A 102 14.25 -5.37 20.01
N SER A 103 15.30 -5.21 19.21
CA SER A 103 15.61 -3.97 18.49
C SER A 103 15.27 -4.15 17.01
N LEU A 104 14.54 -3.19 16.46
CA LEU A 104 14.17 -3.04 15.07
C LEU A 104 14.97 -1.86 14.49
N PHE A 105 15.75 -2.12 13.45
CA PHE A 105 16.56 -1.11 12.80
C PHE A 105 15.82 -0.56 11.59
N VAL A 106 15.73 0.77 11.53
CA VAL A 106 14.92 1.49 10.56
C VAL A 106 15.76 2.50 9.81
N ALA A 107 15.80 2.38 8.49
CA ALA A 107 16.49 3.30 7.60
C ALA A 107 15.68 4.58 7.41
N ILE A 108 16.36 5.71 7.59
CA ILE A 108 15.87 7.05 7.32
C ILE A 108 16.93 7.86 6.57
N SER A 109 16.50 8.80 5.74
CA SER A 109 17.41 9.72 5.05
C SER A 109 17.60 11.04 5.79
N ASP A 110 16.61 11.48 6.56
CA ASP A 110 16.66 12.70 7.36
C ASP A 110 16.20 12.44 8.79
N SER A 111 17.06 12.72 9.76
CA SER A 111 16.76 12.61 11.18
C SER A 111 16.03 13.82 11.76
N THR A 112 15.90 14.90 10.99
CA THR A 112 15.19 16.13 11.36
C THR A 112 13.77 16.18 10.83
N ASP A 113 13.40 15.28 9.92
CA ASP A 113 12.05 15.20 9.40
C ASP A 113 11.07 14.71 10.48
N LEU A 114 10.12 15.58 10.82
CA LEU A 114 9.08 15.29 11.81
C LEU A 114 8.18 14.14 11.37
N LEU A 115 7.93 14.01 10.05
CA LEU A 115 7.10 12.94 9.50
C LEU A 115 7.76 11.58 9.68
N ALA A 116 9.05 11.46 9.34
CA ALA A 116 9.83 10.25 9.56
C ALA A 116 9.90 9.88 11.05
N LEU A 117 10.06 10.87 11.95
CA LEU A 117 10.09 10.63 13.39
C LEU A 117 8.74 10.16 13.95
N ASP A 118 7.63 10.68 13.46
CA ASP A 118 6.30 10.23 13.86
C ASP A 118 6.00 8.82 13.35
N ALA A 119 6.43 8.49 12.13
CA ALA A 119 6.39 7.12 11.62
C ALA A 119 7.21 6.16 12.49
N ILE A 120 8.42 6.53 12.90
CA ILE A 120 9.24 5.73 13.83
C ILE A 120 8.50 5.48 15.15
N LYS A 121 7.82 6.48 15.71
CA LYS A 121 7.04 6.33 16.95
C LYS A 121 5.85 5.39 16.75
N LEU A 122 5.16 5.49 15.61
CA LEU A 122 4.05 4.60 15.27
C LEU A 122 4.52 3.16 15.09
N ILE A 123 5.60 2.93 14.36
CA ILE A 123 6.23 1.61 14.22
C ILE A 123 6.59 1.04 15.57
N LYS A 124 7.19 1.84 16.46
CA LYS A 124 7.52 1.44 17.83
C LYS A 124 6.28 1.01 18.63
N PHE A 125 5.17 1.72 18.47
CA PHE A 125 3.91 1.41 19.16
C PHE A 125 3.28 0.11 18.63
N SER A 126 3.23 -0.06 17.31
CA SER A 126 2.64 -1.24 16.66
C SER A 126 3.44 -2.51 16.93
N THR A 127 4.77 -2.44 16.80
CA THR A 127 5.66 -3.62 16.91
C THR A 127 6.02 -3.96 18.36
N LYS A 128 5.87 -3.01 19.31
CA LYS A 128 6.35 -3.12 20.69
C LYS A 128 7.86 -3.42 20.80
N MET A 129 8.63 -3.15 19.75
CA MET A 129 10.09 -3.30 19.70
C MET A 129 10.77 -1.96 19.97
N ARG A 130 12.05 -1.99 20.35
CA ARG A 130 12.87 -0.77 20.37
C ARG A 130 13.21 -0.43 18.93
N VAL A 131 12.92 0.78 18.49
CA VAL A 131 13.26 1.23 17.14
C VAL A 131 14.55 2.03 17.19
N GLU A 132 15.54 1.60 16.41
CA GLU A 132 16.84 2.24 16.28
C GLU A 132 16.99 2.80 14.85
N PRO A 133 17.06 4.13 14.67
CA PRO A 133 17.23 4.71 13.35
C PRO A 133 18.66 4.51 12.83
N ILE A 134 18.79 4.23 11.55
CA ILE A 134 20.05 4.18 10.81
C ILE A 134 19.93 5.17 9.66
N LEU A 135 20.98 5.96 9.44
CA LEU A 135 21.00 6.91 8.34
C LEU A 135 21.46 6.22 7.06
N VAL A 136 20.80 6.52 5.95
CA VAL A 136 21.12 5.97 4.63
C VAL A 136 21.08 7.07 3.57
N GLU A 137 21.69 6.83 2.41
CA GLU A 137 21.61 7.73 1.28
C GLU A 137 20.17 7.75 0.71
N GLU A 138 19.62 8.95 0.50
CA GLU A 138 18.23 9.17 0.04
C GLU A 138 17.94 8.53 -1.32
N ASP A 139 18.86 8.60 -2.26
CA ASP A 139 18.69 8.02 -3.60
C ASP A 139 18.60 6.48 -3.56
N LYS A 140 19.37 5.85 -2.67
CA LYS A 140 19.31 4.41 -2.44
C LYS A 140 18.08 4.03 -1.62
N LEU A 141 17.71 4.84 -0.63
CA LEU A 141 16.50 4.62 0.17
C LEU A 141 15.25 4.66 -0.70
N ALA A 142 15.10 5.68 -1.55
CA ALA A 142 13.97 5.81 -2.47
C ALA A 142 13.84 4.57 -3.38
N LYS A 143 14.96 4.12 -3.98
CA LYS A 143 14.99 2.90 -4.81
C LYS A 143 14.63 1.63 -4.03
N LYS A 144 15.07 1.52 -2.77
CA LYS A 144 14.78 0.37 -1.92
C LYS A 144 13.36 0.40 -1.39
N ILE A 145 12.78 1.57 -1.14
CA ILE A 145 11.36 1.73 -0.82
C ILE A 145 10.53 1.36 -2.05
N GLU A 146 10.88 1.83 -3.24
CA GLU A 146 10.22 1.43 -4.49
C GLU A 146 10.33 -0.08 -4.70
N TRP A 147 11.51 -0.67 -4.54
CA TRP A 147 11.69 -2.12 -4.59
C TRP A 147 10.89 -2.86 -3.51
N ALA A 148 10.82 -2.35 -2.28
CA ALA A 148 10.07 -2.98 -1.19
C ALA A 148 8.56 -2.88 -1.43
N LEU A 149 8.10 -1.74 -1.93
CA LEU A 149 6.73 -1.54 -2.39
C LEU A 149 6.44 -2.47 -3.54
N ASP A 150 7.33 -2.59 -4.53
CA ASP A 150 7.23 -3.50 -5.68
C ASP A 150 7.38 -4.96 -5.31
N ALA A 151 8.09 -5.35 -4.25
CA ALA A 151 8.21 -6.73 -3.80
C ALA A 151 7.01 -7.14 -2.93
N CYS A 152 6.46 -6.19 -2.16
CA CYS A 152 5.17 -6.36 -1.50
C CYS A 152 4.01 -6.24 -2.50
N ASP A 153 4.18 -5.42 -3.55
CA ASP A 153 3.34 -5.39 -4.74
C ASP A 153 3.59 -6.60 -5.61
N ASP A 154 4.71 -7.31 -5.66
CA ASP A 154 4.74 -8.61 -6.36
C ASP A 154 3.92 -9.67 -5.59
N THR A 155 3.38 -9.31 -4.42
CA THR A 155 2.25 -10.01 -3.80
C THR A 155 0.89 -9.31 -4.00
N MET A 156 0.85 -8.04 -4.43
CA MET A 156 -0.35 -7.22 -4.74
C MET A 156 -0.57 -6.88 -6.24
N LYS A 157 0.41 -6.61 -7.10
CA LYS A 157 0.59 -6.74 -8.58
C LYS A 157 0.58 -8.18 -9.11
N ASP A 158 1.10 -9.18 -8.42
CA ASP A 158 0.71 -10.58 -8.74
C ASP A 158 -0.76 -10.86 -8.31
N LEU A 159 -1.41 -9.84 -7.73
CA LEU A 159 -2.83 -9.74 -7.36
C LEU A 159 -3.53 -8.55 -8.06
N THR A 160 -2.84 -7.73 -8.87
CA THR A 160 -3.39 -6.49 -9.49
C THR A 160 -2.91 -6.24 -10.92
N GLY A 161 -1.75 -6.71 -11.33
CA GLY A 161 -1.40 -6.95 -12.74
C GLY A 161 -2.36 -7.98 -13.34
N ASP A 162 -2.67 -9.04 -12.60
CA ASP A 162 -3.76 -9.96 -12.94
C ASP A 162 -5.17 -9.38 -12.69
N LEU A 163 -5.35 -8.15 -12.17
CA LEU A 163 -6.66 -7.45 -12.19
C LEU A 163 -6.75 -6.32 -13.23
N ALA A 164 -5.62 -5.75 -13.65
CA ALA A 164 -5.57 -4.74 -14.71
C ALA A 164 -5.63 -5.37 -16.11
N ASP A 165 -5.18 -6.63 -16.25
CA ASP A 165 -5.35 -7.45 -17.46
C ASP A 165 -6.65 -8.29 -17.46
N ILE A 166 -7.50 -8.18 -16.41
CA ILE A 166 -8.88 -8.69 -16.48
C ILE A 166 -9.71 -7.69 -17.30
N GLU A 167 -9.61 -7.79 -18.61
CA GLU A 167 -10.69 -7.36 -19.49
C GLU A 167 -11.87 -8.31 -19.26
N LEU A 168 -12.82 -7.87 -18.43
CA LEU A 168 -14.20 -8.32 -18.55
C LEU A 168 -14.64 -7.92 -19.97
N VAL A 169 -15.10 -8.90 -20.75
CA VAL A 169 -15.78 -8.61 -22.01
C VAL A 169 -17.15 -8.07 -21.63
N ASP A 170 -17.23 -6.77 -21.36
CA ASP A 170 -18.48 -6.05 -21.25
C ASP A 170 -19.03 -5.83 -22.67
N ASP A 171 -19.73 -6.84 -23.19
CA ASP A 171 -20.68 -6.67 -24.30
C ASP A 171 -22.05 -6.26 -23.75
N VAL A 172 -22.10 -5.30 -22.83
CA VAL A 172 -23.36 -4.75 -22.34
C VAL A 172 -23.23 -3.24 -22.28
N GLU A 173 -23.95 -2.59 -23.19
CA GLU A 173 -24.11 -1.14 -23.25
C GLU A 173 -24.47 -0.60 -21.87
N GLU A 174 -23.69 0.38 -21.40
CA GLU A 174 -23.95 1.13 -20.19
C GLU A 174 -25.26 1.90 -20.36
N GLU A 175 -26.33 1.44 -19.71
CA GLU A 175 -27.48 2.29 -19.43
C GLU A 175 -27.34 2.88 -18.02
N ASP A 176 -27.28 4.22 -18.01
CA ASP A 176 -27.20 5.19 -16.91
C ASP A 176 -27.74 4.74 -15.53
N ASP A 177 -26.89 4.90 -14.51
CA ASP A 177 -27.34 5.26 -13.15
C ASP A 177 -26.24 6.02 -12.38
N GLU A 178 -26.08 7.32 -12.70
CA GLU A 178 -25.06 8.27 -12.22
C GLU A 178 -25.11 8.62 -10.70
N GLN A 179 -25.62 7.76 -9.80
CA GLN A 179 -25.81 8.15 -8.38
C GLN A 179 -25.10 7.30 -7.32
N ASN A 180 -24.28 6.29 -7.66
CA ASN A 180 -23.61 5.44 -6.65
C ASN A 180 -22.11 5.13 -6.87
N GLU A 181 -21.41 5.87 -7.75
CA GLU A 181 -20.04 5.53 -8.18
C GLU A 181 -18.97 5.48 -7.07
N ALA A 182 -19.12 6.26 -5.99
CA ALA A 182 -18.07 6.40 -4.99
C ALA A 182 -17.85 5.12 -4.14
N ASP A 183 -18.89 4.32 -3.94
CA ASP A 183 -18.87 3.11 -3.10
C ASP A 183 -18.83 1.81 -3.92
N GLU A 184 -19.04 1.87 -5.23
CA GLU A 184 -19.03 0.69 -6.09
C GLU A 184 -17.61 0.23 -6.41
N ALA A 185 -16.68 1.17 -6.62
CA ALA A 185 -15.29 0.86 -6.95
C ALA A 185 -14.58 -0.03 -5.88
N PRO A 186 -14.75 0.17 -4.56
CA PRO A 186 -14.21 -0.74 -3.55
C PRO A 186 -14.84 -2.15 -3.57
N VAL A 187 -16.14 -2.26 -3.85
CA VAL A 187 -16.87 -3.54 -3.86
C VAL A 187 -16.44 -4.40 -5.05
N VAL A 188 -16.32 -3.78 -6.23
CA VAL A 188 -15.83 -4.45 -7.44
C VAL A 188 -14.41 -4.98 -7.22
N LYS A 189 -13.51 -4.14 -6.69
CA LYS A 189 -12.13 -4.53 -6.37
C LYS A 189 -12.09 -5.69 -5.39
N PHE A 190 -12.94 -5.67 -4.37
CA PHE A 190 -13.01 -6.75 -3.38
C PHE A 190 -13.43 -8.08 -3.99
N ILE A 191 -14.50 -8.11 -4.80
CA ILE A 191 -14.97 -9.34 -5.45
C ILE A 191 -13.91 -9.91 -6.41
N ASN A 192 -13.33 -9.05 -7.25
CA ASN A 192 -12.30 -9.47 -8.19
C ASN A 192 -11.08 -10.06 -7.46
N LYS A 193 -10.66 -9.43 -6.36
CA LYS A 193 -9.60 -9.95 -5.50
C LYS A 193 -9.96 -11.33 -4.92
N MET A 194 -11.17 -11.51 -4.40
CA MET A 194 -11.59 -12.81 -3.85
C MET A 194 -11.65 -13.93 -4.89
N LEU A 195 -12.12 -13.63 -6.11
CA LEU A 195 -12.11 -14.58 -7.22
C LEU A 195 -10.68 -14.98 -7.61
N PHE A 196 -9.79 -14.00 -7.66
CA PHE A 196 -8.39 -14.21 -7.97
C PHE A 196 -7.66 -15.03 -6.90
N ASP A 197 -7.80 -14.64 -5.63
CA ASP A 197 -7.23 -15.34 -4.48
C ASP A 197 -7.72 -16.80 -4.42
N ALA A 198 -8.99 -17.05 -4.73
CA ALA A 198 -9.55 -18.40 -4.81
C ALA A 198 -8.84 -19.24 -5.88
N ILE A 199 -8.53 -18.66 -7.05
CA ILE A 199 -7.78 -19.35 -8.12
C ILE A 199 -6.34 -19.62 -7.69
N LYS A 200 -5.66 -18.61 -7.14
CA LYS A 200 -4.25 -18.71 -6.71
C LYS A 200 -4.07 -19.75 -5.61
N MET A 201 -5.01 -19.84 -4.69
CA MET A 201 -5.03 -20.84 -3.62
C MET A 201 -5.52 -22.23 -4.07
N GLY A 202 -5.94 -22.39 -5.34
CA GLY A 202 -6.49 -23.66 -5.84
C GLY A 202 -7.80 -24.07 -5.17
N ALA A 203 -8.63 -23.09 -4.77
CA ALA A 203 -9.89 -23.35 -4.11
C ALA A 203 -10.91 -23.98 -5.09
N SER A 204 -11.66 -24.99 -4.62
CA SER A 204 -12.74 -25.61 -5.37
C SER A 204 -14.04 -24.81 -5.32
N ASP A 205 -14.28 -24.11 -4.21
CA ASP A 205 -15.51 -23.36 -3.96
C ASP A 205 -15.20 -22.04 -3.24
N LEU A 206 -15.91 -20.99 -3.62
CA LEU A 206 -15.88 -19.67 -2.99
C LEU A 206 -17.27 -19.38 -2.41
N HIS A 207 -17.35 -19.18 -1.09
CA HIS A 207 -18.60 -18.98 -0.37
C HIS A 207 -18.68 -17.56 0.19
N PHE A 208 -19.77 -16.87 -0.15
CA PHE A 208 -20.16 -15.57 0.38
C PHE A 208 -21.39 -15.77 1.28
N GLU A 209 -21.21 -15.60 2.60
CA GLU A 209 -22.21 -16.03 3.60
C GLU A 209 -22.62 -14.86 4.52
N PRO A 210 -23.81 -14.27 4.29
CA PRO A 210 -24.41 -13.33 5.24
C PRO A 210 -25.00 -14.06 6.46
N TYR A 211 -24.70 -13.54 7.65
CA TYR A 211 -25.35 -13.91 8.91
C TYR A 211 -26.02 -12.68 9.54
N GLU A 212 -26.76 -12.89 10.63
CA GLU A 212 -27.47 -11.82 11.36
C GLU A 212 -26.56 -10.66 11.77
N LYS A 213 -25.33 -10.96 12.24
CA LYS A 213 -24.43 -9.99 12.87
C LYS A 213 -23.10 -9.80 12.16
N PHE A 214 -22.73 -10.72 11.28
CA PHE A 214 -21.46 -10.68 10.56
C PHE A 214 -21.65 -11.21 9.14
N TYR A 215 -20.70 -10.89 8.27
CA TYR A 215 -20.61 -11.46 6.95
C TYR A 215 -19.25 -12.13 6.84
N ARG A 216 -19.20 -13.32 6.27
CA ARG A 216 -17.93 -14.03 6.08
C ARG A 216 -17.77 -14.56 4.68
N VAL A 217 -16.52 -14.58 4.23
CA VAL A 217 -16.11 -15.20 2.97
C VAL A 217 -15.21 -16.39 3.28
N ARG A 218 -15.55 -17.55 2.71
CA ARG A 218 -14.81 -18.81 2.93
C ARG A 218 -14.39 -19.44 1.61
N PHE A 219 -13.19 -20.00 1.59
CA PHE A 219 -12.72 -20.81 0.45
C PHE A 219 -12.72 -22.27 0.86
N ARG A 220 -13.06 -23.16 -0.08
CA ARG A 220 -12.80 -24.59 0.07
C ARG A 220 -11.49 -24.93 -0.63
N VAL A 221 -10.45 -25.23 0.14
CA VAL A 221 -9.13 -25.62 -0.39
C VAL A 221 -8.85 -27.03 0.10
N ASP A 222 -8.52 -27.95 -0.82
CA ASP A 222 -8.31 -29.38 -0.53
C ASP A 222 -9.45 -30.02 0.28
N GLY A 223 -10.69 -29.63 -0.02
CA GLY A 223 -11.89 -30.13 0.64
C GLY A 223 -12.21 -29.50 2.01
N MET A 224 -11.32 -28.66 2.56
CA MET A 224 -11.54 -27.97 3.83
C MET A 224 -12.00 -26.53 3.64
N LEU A 225 -13.04 -26.13 4.37
CA LEU A 225 -13.50 -24.75 4.40
C LEU A 225 -12.63 -23.91 5.33
N ARG A 226 -12.08 -22.81 4.81
CA ARG A 226 -11.28 -21.83 5.55
C ARG A 226 -11.90 -20.45 5.42
N THR A 227 -12.08 -19.77 6.56
CA THR A 227 -12.50 -18.36 6.57
C THR A 227 -11.33 -17.48 6.15
N ILE A 228 -11.55 -16.66 5.13
CA ILE A 228 -10.52 -15.78 4.57
C ILE A 228 -10.67 -14.36 5.11
N THR A 229 -11.91 -13.86 5.16
CA THR A 229 -12.19 -12.49 5.60
C THR A 229 -13.62 -12.36 6.10
N GLU A 230 -13.84 -11.37 6.97
CA GLU A 230 -15.12 -11.01 7.54
C GLU A 230 -15.43 -9.53 7.24
N PRO A 231 -15.95 -9.21 6.04
CA PRO A 231 -16.22 -7.83 5.67
C PRO A 231 -17.39 -7.26 6.48
N PRO A 232 -17.49 -5.92 6.60
CA PRO A 232 -18.59 -5.27 7.29
C PRO A 232 -19.96 -5.67 6.73
N ILE A 233 -20.93 -5.97 7.62
CA ILE A 233 -22.27 -6.45 7.24
C ILE A 233 -23.03 -5.48 6.32
N GLY A 234 -22.74 -4.18 6.40
CA GLY A 234 -23.35 -3.16 5.52
C GLY A 234 -23.08 -3.40 4.03
N LEU A 235 -22.00 -4.12 3.68
CA LEU A 235 -21.65 -4.43 2.29
C LEU A 235 -22.37 -5.66 1.73
N ALA A 236 -23.08 -6.44 2.56
CA ALA A 236 -23.67 -7.73 2.15
C ALA A 236 -24.59 -7.61 0.93
N ARG A 237 -25.44 -6.59 0.89
CA ARG A 237 -26.37 -6.36 -0.24
C ARG A 237 -25.64 -5.95 -1.51
N LYS A 238 -24.62 -5.08 -1.39
CA LYS A 238 -23.82 -4.60 -2.52
C LYS A 238 -23.02 -5.75 -3.14
N LEU A 239 -22.44 -6.62 -2.31
CA LEU A 239 -21.71 -7.81 -2.75
C LEU A 239 -22.62 -8.78 -3.52
N ALA A 240 -23.80 -9.07 -3.00
CA ALA A 240 -24.77 -9.94 -3.67
C ALA A 240 -25.24 -9.36 -5.01
N ALA A 241 -25.54 -8.06 -5.06
CA ALA A 241 -25.93 -7.37 -6.29
C ALA A 241 -24.82 -7.43 -7.34
N ARG A 242 -23.57 -7.13 -6.97
CA ARG A 242 -22.46 -7.15 -7.92
C ARG A 242 -22.15 -8.55 -8.46
N LEU A 243 -22.19 -9.59 -7.62
CA LEU A 243 -22.05 -10.98 -8.06
C LEU A 243 -23.16 -11.38 -9.04
N LYS A 244 -24.39 -10.92 -8.82
CA LYS A 244 -25.51 -11.14 -9.74
C LYS A 244 -25.31 -10.44 -11.08
N VAL A 245 -24.89 -9.17 -11.09
CA VAL A 245 -24.56 -8.44 -12.32
C VAL A 245 -23.48 -9.19 -13.12
N MET A 246 -22.37 -9.56 -12.49
CA MET A 246 -21.27 -10.28 -13.15
C MET A 246 -21.70 -11.63 -13.74
N SER A 247 -22.71 -12.27 -13.13
CA SER A 247 -23.22 -13.58 -13.55
C SER A 247 -24.47 -13.50 -14.44
N ARG A 248 -24.87 -12.29 -14.86
CA ARG A 248 -26.08 -12.01 -15.65
C ARG A 248 -27.38 -12.50 -15.00
N LEU A 249 -27.46 -12.36 -13.69
CA LEU A 249 -28.63 -12.71 -12.87
C LEU A 249 -29.48 -11.48 -12.57
N ASP A 250 -30.76 -11.71 -12.27
CA ASP A 250 -31.68 -10.63 -11.89
C ASP A 250 -31.34 -10.12 -10.48
N VAL A 251 -30.89 -8.86 -10.42
CA VAL A 251 -30.53 -8.17 -9.18
C VAL A 251 -31.75 -7.96 -8.28
N SER A 252 -32.91 -7.68 -8.86
CA SER A 252 -34.16 -7.36 -8.16
C SER A 252 -34.78 -8.59 -7.49
N GLU A 253 -34.67 -9.76 -8.11
CA GLU A 253 -35.30 -10.99 -7.60
C GLU A 253 -34.42 -11.69 -6.55
N ARG A 254 -34.92 -11.85 -5.33
CA ARG A 254 -34.14 -12.38 -4.18
C ARG A 254 -34.79 -13.58 -3.50
N ARG A 255 -35.98 -13.97 -3.93
CA ARG A 255 -36.82 -14.97 -3.27
C ARG A 255 -36.71 -16.36 -3.88
N VAL A 256 -36.08 -16.47 -5.05
CA VAL A 256 -35.84 -17.75 -5.72
C VAL A 256 -34.34 -17.95 -5.93
N PRO A 257 -33.86 -19.21 -5.86
CA PRO A 257 -32.50 -19.53 -6.28
C PRO A 257 -32.26 -19.15 -7.74
N GLN A 258 -31.05 -18.69 -8.05
CA GLN A 258 -30.64 -18.37 -9.42
C GLN A 258 -29.25 -18.92 -9.69
N ASP A 259 -29.02 -19.39 -10.92
CA ASP A 259 -27.76 -19.96 -11.38
C ASP A 259 -27.25 -19.19 -12.61
N GLY A 260 -25.97 -18.84 -12.58
CA GLY A 260 -25.30 -18.07 -13.62
C GLY A 260 -23.87 -18.52 -13.81
N ARG A 261 -23.15 -17.82 -14.69
CA ARG A 261 -21.74 -18.08 -14.96
C ARG A 261 -20.96 -16.79 -15.08
N ILE A 262 -19.72 -16.82 -14.60
CA ILE A 262 -18.77 -15.70 -14.74
C ILE A 262 -17.56 -16.24 -15.49
N LYS A 263 -17.29 -15.68 -16.66
CA LYS A 263 -16.08 -16.01 -17.43
C LYS A 263 -15.00 -14.99 -17.10
N LEU A 264 -13.95 -15.44 -16.42
CA LEU A 264 -12.82 -14.61 -16.02
C LEU A 264 -11.60 -14.95 -16.89
N LYS A 265 -11.06 -13.95 -17.59
CA LYS A 265 -9.80 -14.09 -18.34
C LYS A 265 -8.67 -13.70 -17.40
N ILE A 266 -7.77 -14.64 -17.12
CA ILE A 266 -6.61 -14.40 -16.24
C ILE A 266 -5.42 -13.95 -17.09
N SER A 267 -5.31 -14.46 -18.32
CA SER A 267 -4.29 -14.04 -19.28
C SER A 267 -4.77 -14.28 -20.70
N LYS A 268 -4.00 -13.83 -21.70
CA LYS A 268 -4.30 -14.03 -23.14
C LYS A 268 -4.59 -15.47 -23.53
N SER A 269 -4.07 -16.46 -22.78
CA SER A 269 -4.24 -17.89 -23.07
C SER A 269 -5.06 -18.65 -22.03
N LYS A 270 -5.38 -18.06 -20.87
CA LYS A 270 -6.05 -18.76 -19.77
C LYS A 270 -7.33 -18.04 -19.34
N SER A 271 -8.45 -18.74 -19.47
CA SER A 271 -9.75 -18.31 -18.95
C SER A 271 -10.33 -19.37 -18.02
N ILE A 272 -11.03 -18.91 -16.99
CA ILE A 272 -11.73 -19.75 -16.01
C ILE A 272 -13.22 -19.42 -16.07
N ASP A 273 -14.06 -20.45 -16.08
CA ASP A 273 -15.52 -20.35 -16.01
C ASP A 273 -15.96 -20.68 -14.59
N PHE A 274 -16.42 -19.68 -13.85
CA PHE A 274 -17.02 -19.86 -12.55
C PHE A 274 -18.51 -20.16 -12.70
N ARG A 275 -18.98 -21.19 -12.01
CA ARG A 275 -20.42 -21.41 -11.81
C ARG A 275 -20.85 -20.67 -10.56
N VAL A 276 -21.88 -19.83 -10.71
CA VAL A 276 -22.39 -19.01 -9.62
C VAL A 276 -23.80 -19.47 -9.31
N SER A 277 -24.06 -19.77 -8.05
CA SER A 277 -25.39 -20.11 -7.56
C SER A 277 -25.73 -19.18 -6.40
N THR A 278 -26.94 -18.65 -6.42
CA THR A 278 -27.49 -17.83 -5.35
C THR A 278 -28.65 -18.58 -4.72
N CYS A 279 -28.77 -18.49 -3.40
CA CYS A 279 -29.84 -19.13 -2.65
C CYS A 279 -30.39 -18.12 -1.63
N PRO A 280 -31.72 -17.93 -1.56
CA PRO A 280 -32.35 -17.10 -0.54
C PRO A 280 -32.08 -17.66 0.85
N ILE A 281 -31.62 -16.84 1.78
CA ILE A 281 -31.44 -17.23 3.18
C ILE A 281 -32.13 -16.25 4.12
N LEU A 282 -32.23 -16.59 5.40
CA LEU A 282 -32.94 -15.77 6.40
C LEU A 282 -32.40 -14.32 6.50
N TRP A 283 -31.11 -14.13 6.22
CA TRP A 283 -30.39 -12.86 6.40
C TRP A 283 -29.80 -12.30 5.10
N GLY A 284 -30.28 -12.74 3.93
CA GLY A 284 -29.67 -12.42 2.64
C GLY A 284 -30.56 -12.68 1.44
#